data_AF-A0A927VWK4-F1
#
_entry.id   AF-A0A927VWK4-F1
#
_cell.length_a   1.000
_cell.length_b   1.000
_cell.length_c   1.000
_cell.angle_alpha   90.00
_cell.angle_beta   90.00
_cell.angle_gamma   90.00
#
_symmetry.space_group_name_H-M   'P 1'
#
loop_
_entity.id
_entity.type
_entity.pdbx_description
1 polymer ?
#
loop_
_entity_poly.entity_id
_entity_poly.type
_entity_poly.pdbx_seq_one_letter_code
_entity_poly.pdbx_strand_id
1 'polypeptide(L)'
;MICPICEKEMTKGGIILSGKRMCGEFTWYPQNEFDKKGLKAWDRSNGKNIEAMDMSLMGQEKFNNAYFCESCNKIVGIFTINI
;
A
#
# COMPACT_ATOMS: atom_id res chain seq x y z
N MET A 1 -4.68 9.33 10.67
CA MET A 1 -3.68 8.67 11.56
C MET A 1 -2.55 9.66 11.78
N ILE A 2 -1.95 9.67 12.96
CA ILE A 2 -0.76 10.47 13.25
C ILE A 2 0.49 9.61 12.99
N CYS A 3 1.51 10.19 12.36
CA CYS A 3 2.77 9.50 12.09
C CYS A 3 3.48 9.19 13.41
N PRO A 4 3.82 7.92 13.71
CA PRO A 4 4.49 7.57 14.95
C PRO A 4 5.97 8.01 15.00
N ILE A 5 6.50 8.60 13.91
CA ILE A 5 7.90 9.05 13.80
C ILE A 5 8.01 10.57 13.94
N CYS A 6 7.12 11.34 13.26
CA CYS A 6 7.21 12.80 13.21
C CYS A 6 5.96 13.53 13.71
N GLU A 7 4.97 12.79 14.24
CA GLU A 7 3.74 13.32 14.86
C GLU A 7 2.83 14.16 13.95
N LYS A 8 3.11 14.20 12.64
CA LYS A 8 2.27 14.87 11.65
C LYS A 8 1.12 13.99 11.18
N GLU A 9 0.06 14.62 10.67
CA GLU A 9 -1.03 13.92 10.02
C GLU A 9 -0.55 13.11 8.80
N MET A 10 -1.18 11.96 8.60
CA MET A 10 -0.89 11.07 7.48
C MET A 10 -2.09 10.94 6.56
N THR A 11 -1.82 10.83 5.27
CA THR A 11 -2.81 10.65 4.21
C THR A 11 -3.29 9.21 4.21
N LYS A 12 -4.62 9.00 4.31
CA LYS A 12 -5.23 7.67 4.24
C LYS A 12 -5.18 7.13 2.80
N GLY A 13 -4.92 5.84 2.68
CA GLY A 13 -4.94 5.12 1.42
C GLY A 13 -4.97 3.61 1.64
N GLY A 14 -4.50 2.89 0.63
CA GLY A 14 -4.40 1.44 0.70
C GLY A 14 -3.20 0.91 -0.07
N ILE A 15 -2.74 -0.27 0.33
CA ILE A 15 -1.65 -0.98 -0.34
C ILE A 15 -2.27 -2.05 -1.23
N ILE A 16 -1.81 -2.10 -2.47
CA ILE A 16 -2.07 -3.20 -3.39
C ILE A 16 -0.78 -3.99 -3.51
N LEU A 17 -0.83 -5.27 -3.16
CA LEU A 17 0.21 -6.22 -3.48
C LEU A 17 -0.16 -6.88 -4.81
N SER A 18 0.70 -6.76 -5.82
CA SER A 18 0.48 -7.37 -7.13
C SER A 18 1.72 -8.13 -7.57
N GLY A 19 1.57 -9.43 -7.87
CA GLY A 19 2.66 -10.27 -8.33
C GLY A 19 2.42 -10.83 -9.73
N LYS A 20 3.42 -10.73 -10.61
CA LYS A 20 3.52 -11.56 -11.82
C LYS A 20 4.80 -12.37 -11.74
N ARG A 21 4.66 -13.67 -11.42
CA ARG A 21 5.68 -14.71 -11.62
C ARG A 21 6.95 -14.59 -10.76
N MET A 22 6.79 -14.51 -9.43
CA MET A 22 7.82 -14.62 -8.37
C MET A 22 8.29 -13.33 -7.70
N CYS A 23 7.93 -12.15 -8.22
CA CYS A 23 8.16 -10.88 -7.53
C CYS A 23 6.83 -10.20 -7.25
N GLY A 24 6.51 -9.96 -5.99
CA GLY A 24 5.40 -9.12 -5.55
C GLY A 24 5.84 -7.66 -5.47
N GLU A 25 5.10 -6.77 -6.13
CA GLU A 25 5.25 -5.33 -5.94
C GLU A 25 4.15 -4.84 -5.00
N PHE A 26 4.56 -4.19 -3.92
CA PHE A 26 3.66 -3.47 -3.03
C PHE A 26 3.57 -2.02 -3.50
N THR A 27 2.36 -1.53 -3.76
CA THR A 27 2.15 -0.14 -4.16
C THR A 27 1.08 0.49 -3.29
N TRP A 28 1.39 1.61 -2.64
CA TRP A 28 0.41 2.42 -1.93
C TRP A 28 -0.28 3.40 -2.88
N TYR A 29 -1.58 3.58 -2.68
CA TYR A 29 -2.41 4.56 -3.39
C TYR A 29 -3.22 5.39 -2.41
N PRO A 30 -3.50 6.67 -2.71
CA PRO A 30 -4.45 7.48 -1.96
C PRO A 30 -5.84 6.83 -1.93
N GLN A 31 -6.63 7.09 -0.88
CA GLN A 31 -7.91 6.39 -0.64
C GLN A 31 -8.86 6.44 -1.85
N ASN A 32 -9.02 7.63 -2.46
CA ASN A 32 -9.90 7.83 -3.61
C ASN A 32 -9.50 6.98 -4.84
N GLU A 33 -8.22 6.70 -5.02
CA GLU A 33 -7.72 5.83 -6.08
C GLU A 33 -7.79 4.35 -5.69
N PHE A 34 -7.45 4.04 -4.44
CA PHE A 34 -7.56 2.70 -3.90
C PHE A 34 -8.99 2.16 -4.01
N ASP A 35 -9.99 2.99 -3.72
CA ASP A 35 -11.41 2.64 -3.83
C ASP A 35 -11.85 2.39 -5.28
N LYS A 36 -11.29 3.14 -6.24
CA LYS A 36 -11.59 3.01 -7.68
C LYS A 36 -10.88 1.82 -8.33
N LYS A 37 -9.70 1.44 -7.82
CA LYS A 37 -8.86 0.39 -8.42
C LYS A 37 -9.43 -1.00 -8.11
N GLY A 38 -10.12 -1.63 -9.06
CA GLY A 38 -10.49 -3.06 -8.99
C GLY A 38 -9.30 -4.02 -9.08
N LEU A 39 -9.53 -5.35 -8.98
CA LEU A 39 -8.53 -6.44 -9.11
C LEU A 39 -7.82 -6.52 -10.49
N LYS A 40 -8.02 -5.54 -11.37
CA LYS A 40 -7.45 -5.48 -12.72
C LYS A 40 -6.86 -4.10 -13.07
N ALA A 41 -6.70 -3.21 -12.10
CA ALA A 41 -6.25 -1.84 -12.38
C ALA A 41 -4.72 -1.79 -12.60
N TRP A 42 -4.32 -1.54 -13.85
CA TRP A 42 -2.94 -1.54 -14.33
C TRP A 42 -2.24 -0.18 -14.29
N ASP A 43 -2.97 0.89 -13.98
CA ASP A 43 -2.39 2.23 -13.90
C ASP A 43 -1.63 2.38 -12.58
N ARG A 44 -0.30 2.53 -12.65
CA ARG A 44 0.61 2.69 -11.51
C ARG A 44 1.10 4.14 -11.33
N SER A 45 0.64 5.08 -12.15
CA SER A 45 1.20 6.44 -12.26
C SER A 45 1.23 7.22 -10.94
N ASN A 46 0.23 7.03 -10.07
CA ASN A 46 0.11 7.74 -8.78
C ASN A 46 0.50 6.88 -7.57
N GLY A 47 1.09 5.71 -7.80
CA GLY A 47 1.46 4.76 -6.76
C GLY A 47 2.83 5.03 -6.15
N LYS A 48 2.98 4.77 -4.84
CA LYS A 48 4.31 4.68 -4.21
C LYS A 48 4.70 3.23 -4.04
N ASN A 49 5.71 2.78 -4.79
CA ASN A 49 6.26 1.45 -4.64
C ASN A 49 6.94 1.31 -3.27
N ILE A 50 6.60 0.25 -2.56
CA ILE A 50 7.25 -0.22 -1.35
C ILE A 50 8.23 -1.29 -1.81
N GLU A 51 9.52 -1.02 -1.65
CA GLU A 51 10.58 -2.02 -1.82
C GLU A 51 10.48 -3.03 -0.67
N ALA A 52 9.64 -4.05 -0.83
CA ALA A 52 9.61 -5.19 0.08
C ALA A 52 10.10 -6.43 -0.67
N MET A 53 11.13 -7.05 -0.09
CA MET A 53 11.82 -8.25 -0.57
C MET A 53 10.85 -9.37 -0.93
N ASP A 54 11.08 -9.95 -2.11
CA ASP A 54 10.90 -11.37 -2.46
C ASP A 54 9.73 -12.12 -1.78
N MET A 55 8.51 -11.60 -1.92
CA MET A 55 7.31 -12.41 -1.74
C MET A 55 6.87 -12.95 -3.10
N SER A 56 7.08 -14.25 -3.31
CA SER A 56 6.47 -14.97 -4.42
C SER A 56 4.95 -15.03 -4.21
N LEU A 57 4.26 -14.00 -4.68
CA LEU A 57 2.80 -13.97 -4.72
C LEU A 57 2.31 -14.26 -6.15
N MET A 58 1.43 -15.25 -6.30
CA MET A 58 0.56 -15.36 -7.47
C MET A 58 -0.80 -14.74 -7.11
N GLY A 59 -1.08 -13.55 -7.63
CA GLY A 59 -2.37 -12.89 -7.43
C GLY A 59 -2.23 -11.43 -7.02
N GLN A 60 -3.34 -10.89 -6.51
CA GLN A 60 -3.43 -9.53 -6.03
C GLN A 60 -4.13 -9.52 -4.67
N GLU A 61 -3.52 -8.87 -3.69
CA GLU A 61 -4.11 -8.60 -2.38
C GLU A 61 -4.26 -7.11 -2.15
N LYS A 62 -5.26 -6.75 -1.33
CA LYS A 62 -5.59 -5.36 -1.01
C LYS A 62 -5.63 -5.16 0.49
N PHE A 63 -4.96 -4.11 0.94
CA PHE A 63 -4.94 -3.69 2.34
C PHE A 63 -5.45 -2.26 2.43
N ASN A 64 -6.66 -2.07 2.96
CA ASN A 64 -7.41 -0.81 2.97
C ASN A 64 -7.08 0.12 4.16
N ASN A 65 -6.23 -0.32 5.07
CA ASN A 65 -5.82 0.44 6.26
C ASN A 65 -4.33 0.78 6.18
N ALA A 66 -3.97 1.60 5.20
CA ALA A 66 -2.60 2.09 5.05
C ALA A 66 -2.54 3.61 5.00
N TYR A 67 -1.46 4.18 5.52
CA TYR A 67 -1.30 5.62 5.67
C TYR A 67 0.07 6.05 5.18
N PHE A 68 0.13 7.11 4.38
CA PHE A 68 1.38 7.69 3.89
C PHE A 68 1.71 8.97 4.65
N CYS A 69 2.94 9.05 5.18
CA CYS A 69 3.49 10.27 5.75
C CYS A 69 4.38 10.95 4.72
N GLU A 70 3.95 12.10 4.22
CA GLU A 70 4.72 12.91 3.27
C GLU A 70 6.04 13.40 3.87
N SER A 71 6.03 13.82 5.14
CA SER A 71 7.22 14.36 5.81
C SER A 71 8.33 13.32 6.02
N CYS A 72 7.98 12.08 6.35
CA CYS A 72 8.97 11.01 6.55
C CYS A 72 9.23 10.19 5.28
N ASN A 73 8.41 10.37 4.23
CA ASN A 73 8.32 9.49 3.07
C ASN A 73 8.22 8.00 3.49
N LYS A 74 7.32 7.69 4.44
CA LYS A 74 7.07 6.34 4.96
C LYS A 74 5.59 5.97 4.86
N ILE A 75 5.34 4.68 4.67
CA ILE A 75 3.99 4.09 4.65
C ILE A 75 3.83 3.21 5.89
N VAL A 76 2.69 3.32 6.56
CA VAL A 76 2.30 2.49 7.71
C VAL A 76 1.04 1.71 7.34
N GLY A 77 1.11 0.38 7.40
CA GLY A 77 -0.04 -0.51 7.23
C GLY A 77 -0.50 -1.07 8.58
N ILE A 78 -1.81 -1.14 8.80
CA ILE A 78 -2.42 -1.78 9.97
C ILE A 78 -3.13 -3.05 9.50
N PHE A 79 -2.73 -4.19 10.04
CA PHE A 79 -3.23 -5.50 9.64
C PHE A 79 -3.96 -6.17 10.80
N THR A 80 -5.15 -6.73 10.54
CA THR A 80 -5.83 -7.58 11.52
C THR A 80 -5.11 -8.93 11.58
N ILE A 81 -4.78 -9.37 12.79
CA ILE A 81 -4.27 -10.71 13.05
C ILE A 81 -5.43 -11.57 13.57
N ASN A 82 -5.65 -12.74 12.96
CA ASN A 82 -6.55 -13.75 13.51
C ASN A 82 -5.70 -14.66 14.39
N ILE A 83 -5.89 -14.58 15.71
CA ILE A 83 -5.25 -15.45 16.71
C ILE A 83 -6.24 -16.55 17.10
#